data_AF-A0A851HIT6-F1
#
_entry.id   AF-A0A851HIT6-F1
#
_cell.length_a   1.000
_cell.length_b   1.000
_cell.length_c   1.000
_cell.angle_alpha   90.00
_cell.angle_beta   90.00
_cell.angle_gamma   90.00
#
_symmetry.space_group_name_H-M   'P 1'
#
loop_
_entity.id
_entity.type
_entity.pdbx_description
1 polymer ?
#
loop_
_entity_poly.entity_id
_entity_poly.type
_entity_poly.pdbx_seq_one_letter_code
_entity_poly.pdbx_strand_id
1 'polypeptide(L)'
;MFVMDPHFASLLEKLASSRRAAGLSREDVEKKLVLGPGWVDRFETGDRLPSLATLIALLNLYELKISDFFESVELTDDIFIADRYLTAKPSGNNLILIFQLGKYRANVELEDSSIDEFNAILLTLRDELATASASEAIVFSFLKAVELWPHLNPSDLWYFFISRAYQDDFNHPASSAGKDWSQSWKRAGGWSLEAIFLEHYNPFLKQHGIELQMPDPALKREYLDQMDILGHAGVEKADVIVVGETDTGEKVAYGVVHVKASFAERRTDDVPLSRELIQGNYASPLVTMDCKATPAARPFNKGELGETQDSGKKVSSKRLDIERERAFDAVFSYNTNTRPTPRGANVSARIYVCGFQDPDDPFSRYLIRKWRDRQGAY
;
A
#
# COMPACT_ATOMS: atom_id res chain seq x y z
N MET A 1 -5.06 -15.69 13.65
CA MET A 1 -5.16 -17.13 13.39
C MET A 1 -4.60 -17.39 12.00
N PHE A 2 -3.33 -17.78 11.94
CA PHE A 2 -2.70 -18.31 10.73
C PHE A 2 -3.54 -19.52 10.25
N VAL A 3 -3.77 -19.77 8.94
CA VAL A 3 -4.04 -21.17 8.58
C VAL A 3 -2.75 -21.91 8.87
N MET A 4 -2.77 -22.57 10.03
CA MET A 4 -1.78 -23.56 10.32
C MET A 4 -1.83 -24.56 9.19
N ASP A 5 -0.65 -24.80 8.63
CA ASP A 5 -0.40 -26.00 7.90
C ASP A 5 -1.05 -27.20 8.63
N PRO A 6 -1.81 -28.08 7.96
CA PRO A 6 -2.52 -29.19 8.61
C PRO A 6 -1.60 -30.09 9.44
N HIS A 7 -0.34 -30.24 9.03
CA HIS A 7 0.68 -30.97 9.80
C HIS A 7 1.03 -30.20 11.07
N PHE A 8 1.11 -28.88 10.99
CA PHE A 8 1.30 -28.03 12.17
C PHE A 8 0.10 -28.02 13.12
N ALA A 9 -1.13 -28.03 12.61
CA ALA A 9 -2.33 -28.19 13.45
C ALA A 9 -2.33 -29.53 14.19
N SER A 10 -1.95 -30.62 13.50
CA SER A 10 -1.78 -31.95 14.10
C SER A 10 -0.69 -31.96 15.19
N LEU A 11 0.42 -31.25 14.96
CA LEU A 11 1.48 -31.07 15.97
C LEU A 11 0.97 -30.38 17.23
N LEU A 12 0.17 -29.32 17.11
CA LEU A 12 -0.38 -28.63 18.28
C LEU A 12 -1.42 -29.46 19.03
N GLU A 13 -2.24 -30.22 18.30
CA GLU A 13 -3.16 -31.17 18.91
C GLU A 13 -2.41 -32.29 19.65
N LYS A 14 -1.30 -32.79 19.08
CA LYS A 14 -0.39 -33.73 19.75
C LYS A 14 0.21 -33.10 21.01
N LEU A 15 0.60 -31.83 20.97
CA LEU A 15 1.11 -31.10 22.14
C LEU A 15 0.05 -31.04 23.25
N ALA A 16 -1.17 -30.64 22.93
CA ALA A 16 -2.28 -30.56 23.88
C ALA A 16 -2.67 -31.93 24.44
N SER A 17 -2.60 -32.98 23.62
CA SER A 17 -2.86 -34.36 24.03
C SER A 17 -1.77 -34.90 24.93
N SER A 18 -0.51 -34.56 24.65
CA SER A 18 0.65 -34.92 25.48
C SER A 18 0.57 -34.31 26.88
N ARG A 19 0.18 -33.03 26.99
CA ARG A 19 -0.07 -32.40 28.30
C ARG A 19 -1.15 -33.13 29.09
N ARG A 20 -2.26 -33.48 28.43
CA ARG A 20 -3.37 -34.21 29.06
C ARG A 20 -2.95 -35.60 29.52
N ALA A 21 -2.14 -36.31 28.72
CA ALA A 21 -1.59 -37.61 29.07
C ALA A 21 -0.66 -37.53 30.30
N ALA A 22 0.09 -36.44 30.44
CA ALA A 22 0.91 -36.15 31.63
C ALA A 22 0.09 -35.71 32.85
N GLY A 23 -1.25 -35.61 32.75
CA GLY A 23 -2.13 -35.26 33.86
C GLY A 23 -2.04 -33.79 34.30
N LEU A 24 -1.54 -32.90 33.44
CA LEU A 24 -1.33 -31.49 33.78
C LEU A 24 -2.44 -30.59 33.23
N SER A 25 -2.96 -29.67 34.06
CA SER A 25 -3.76 -28.56 33.56
C SER A 25 -2.88 -27.51 32.88
N ARG A 26 -3.48 -26.58 32.12
CA ARG A 26 -2.75 -25.46 31.52
C ARG A 26 -2.12 -24.57 32.60
N GLU A 27 -2.87 -24.30 33.67
CA GLU A 27 -2.41 -23.51 34.81
C GLU A 27 -1.23 -24.17 35.53
N ASP A 28 -1.21 -25.51 35.65
CA ASP A 28 -0.08 -26.23 36.23
C ASP A 28 1.19 -26.07 35.42
N VAL A 29 1.07 -26.15 34.09
CA VAL A 29 2.20 -25.95 33.17
C VAL A 29 2.70 -24.52 33.26
N GLU A 30 1.81 -23.54 33.22
CA GLU A 30 2.15 -22.11 33.33
C GLU A 30 2.87 -21.82 34.65
N LYS A 31 2.39 -22.39 35.76
CA LYS A 31 3.04 -22.25 37.07
C LYS A 31 4.43 -22.91 37.11
N LYS A 32 4.57 -24.13 36.57
CA LYS A 32 5.84 -24.88 36.59
C LYS A 32 6.91 -24.25 35.69
N LEU A 33 6.51 -23.66 34.57
CA LEU A 33 7.41 -23.00 33.62
C LEU A 33 7.52 -21.47 33.84
N VAL A 34 6.86 -20.94 34.87
CA VAL A 34 6.85 -19.50 35.20
C VAL A 34 6.38 -18.65 34.00
N LEU A 35 5.31 -19.10 33.36
CA LEU A 35 4.63 -18.39 32.28
C LEU A 35 3.44 -17.60 32.84
N GLY A 36 3.11 -16.48 32.20
CA GLY A 36 1.88 -15.76 32.51
C GLY A 36 0.62 -16.59 32.17
N PRO A 37 -0.55 -16.26 32.75
CA PRO A 37 -1.79 -16.96 32.44
C PRO A 37 -2.18 -16.88 30.95
N GLY A 38 -2.58 -18.01 30.38
CA GLY A 38 -3.10 -18.13 29.00
C GLY A 38 -2.04 -18.33 27.90
N TRP A 39 -0.77 -18.49 28.25
CA TRP A 39 0.29 -18.79 27.28
C TRP A 39 0.20 -20.21 26.73
N VAL A 40 -0.10 -21.20 27.59
CA VAL A 40 -0.20 -22.60 27.15
C VAL A 40 -1.40 -22.80 26.22
N ASP A 41 -2.51 -22.14 26.51
CA ASP A 41 -3.66 -22.11 25.60
C ASP A 41 -3.27 -21.55 24.22
N ARG A 42 -2.61 -20.38 24.18
CA ARG A 42 -2.16 -19.76 22.92
C ARG A 42 -1.18 -20.63 22.13
N PHE A 43 -0.33 -21.41 22.80
CA PHE A 43 0.54 -22.37 22.14
C PHE A 43 -0.25 -23.53 21.54
N GLU A 44 -1.19 -24.10 22.28
CA GLU A 44 -2.01 -25.24 21.84
C GLU A 44 -3.03 -24.89 20.77
N THR A 45 -3.52 -23.65 20.76
CA THR A 45 -4.46 -23.14 19.73
C THR A 45 -3.73 -22.60 18.49
N GLY A 46 -2.41 -22.44 18.56
CA GLY A 46 -1.59 -21.84 17.51
C GLY A 46 -1.79 -20.34 17.34
N ASP A 47 -2.39 -19.67 18.33
CA ASP A 47 -2.40 -18.21 18.41
C ASP A 47 -0.98 -17.64 18.57
N ARG A 48 -0.06 -18.42 19.13
CA ARG A 48 1.38 -18.14 19.17
C ARG A 48 2.18 -19.42 19.05
N LEU A 49 3.29 -19.39 18.31
CA LEU A 49 4.21 -20.52 18.28
C LEU A 49 5.19 -20.44 19.47
N PRO A 50 5.39 -21.54 20.22
CA PRO A 50 6.49 -21.59 21.18
C PRO A 50 7.84 -21.55 20.44
N SER A 51 8.84 -20.92 21.05
CA SER A 51 10.22 -21.10 20.56
C SER A 51 10.63 -22.58 20.69
N LEU A 52 11.64 -23.03 19.95
CA LEU A 52 12.14 -24.41 20.08
C LEU A 52 12.53 -24.74 21.53
N ALA A 53 13.15 -23.80 22.26
CA ALA A 53 13.52 -23.99 23.66
C ALA A 53 12.28 -24.12 24.56
N THR A 54 11.24 -23.30 24.30
CA THR A 54 9.96 -23.40 25.02
C THR A 54 9.25 -24.72 24.73
N LEU A 55 9.25 -25.17 23.47
CA LEU A 55 8.69 -26.47 23.09
C LEU A 55 9.41 -27.61 23.81
N ILE A 56 10.75 -27.60 23.83
CA ILE A 56 11.54 -28.60 24.57
C ILE A 56 11.20 -28.58 26.06
N ALA A 57 11.07 -27.40 26.67
CA ALA A 57 10.69 -27.29 28.08
C ALA A 57 9.29 -27.87 28.37
N LEU A 58 8.32 -27.61 27.48
CA LEU A 58 6.97 -28.20 27.56
C LEU A 58 7.05 -29.73 27.43
N LEU A 59 7.75 -30.25 26.41
CA LEU A 59 7.86 -31.68 26.18
C LEU A 59 8.57 -32.40 27.33
N ASN A 60 9.66 -31.84 27.86
CA ASN A 60 10.34 -32.39 29.04
C ASN A 60 9.41 -32.44 30.25
N LEU A 61 8.58 -31.41 30.45
CA LEU A 61 7.59 -31.39 31.53
C LEU A 61 6.48 -32.43 31.32
N TYR A 62 6.22 -32.81 30.07
CA TYR A 62 5.28 -33.87 29.69
C TYR A 62 5.95 -35.24 29.64
N GLU A 63 7.22 -35.35 30.05
CA GLU A 63 8.05 -36.56 30.02
C GLU A 63 8.24 -37.14 28.61
N LEU A 64 8.22 -36.27 27.59
CA LEU A 64 8.43 -36.63 26.19
C LEU A 64 9.76 -36.11 25.67
N LYS A 65 10.44 -36.92 24.85
CA LYS A 65 11.57 -36.46 24.05
C LYS A 65 11.09 -35.79 22.78
N ILE A 66 11.90 -34.85 22.28
CA ILE A 66 11.60 -34.17 21.01
C ILE A 66 11.56 -35.15 19.83
N SER A 67 12.40 -36.19 19.81
CA SER A 67 12.39 -37.24 18.77
C SER A 67 11.03 -37.93 18.66
N ASP A 68 10.49 -38.34 19.81
CA ASP A 68 9.27 -39.13 19.91
C ASP A 68 8.04 -38.26 19.59
N PHE A 69 8.15 -36.95 19.89
CA PHE A 69 7.14 -35.97 19.51
C PHE A 69 7.00 -35.81 17.99
N PHE A 70 8.09 -35.91 17.22
CA PHE A 70 8.04 -35.79 15.76
C PHE A 70 7.95 -37.12 14.99
N GLU A 71 8.15 -38.27 15.65
CA GLU A 71 8.20 -39.59 15.00
C GLU A 71 6.94 -39.95 14.18
N SER A 72 5.77 -39.45 14.59
CA SER A 72 4.48 -39.71 13.93
C SER A 72 4.01 -38.59 13.00
N VAL A 73 4.90 -37.65 12.65
CA VAL A 73 4.56 -36.50 11.81
C VAL A 73 4.98 -36.83 10.39
N GLU A 74 4.02 -37.23 9.57
CA GLU A 74 4.23 -37.34 8.14
C GLU A 74 4.35 -35.92 7.57
N LEU A 75 5.59 -35.48 7.36
CA LEU A 75 5.88 -34.31 6.54
C LEU A 75 5.77 -34.77 5.08
N THR A 76 4.76 -34.29 4.37
CA THR A 76 4.63 -34.58 2.94
C THR A 76 5.69 -33.81 2.16
N ASP A 77 6.20 -34.38 1.07
CA ASP A 77 7.24 -33.77 0.23
C ASP A 77 6.79 -32.46 -0.46
N ASP A 78 5.50 -32.13 -0.39
CA ASP A 78 4.88 -31.11 -1.24
C ASP A 78 4.95 -29.67 -0.73
N ILE A 79 5.47 -29.40 0.49
CA ILE A 79 5.37 -28.03 1.05
C ILE A 79 6.65 -27.59 1.79
N PHE A 80 7.64 -27.13 1.03
CA PHE A 80 8.73 -26.26 1.52
C PHE A 80 8.37 -24.78 1.31
N ILE A 81 7.27 -24.32 1.92
CA ILE A 81 6.91 -22.90 1.86
C ILE A 81 7.46 -22.23 3.12
N ALA A 82 8.44 -21.34 2.95
CA ALA A 82 8.85 -20.46 4.03
C ALA A 82 7.64 -19.67 4.55
N ASP A 83 7.53 -19.44 5.85
CA ASP A 83 6.44 -18.63 6.40
C ASP A 83 6.65 -17.16 5.97
N ARG A 84 5.96 -16.77 4.90
CA ARG A 84 6.05 -15.44 4.29
C ARG A 84 4.95 -14.55 4.83
N TYR A 85 5.24 -13.26 4.97
CA TYR A 85 4.21 -12.26 5.29
C TYR A 85 3.13 -12.16 4.21
N LEU A 86 3.50 -12.42 2.95
CA LEU A 86 2.62 -12.51 1.80
C LEU A 86 2.89 -13.83 1.05
N THR A 87 1.84 -14.59 0.81
CA THR A 87 1.88 -15.77 -0.06
C THR A 87 0.86 -15.62 -1.18
N ALA A 88 1.05 -16.38 -2.26
CA ALA A 88 0.10 -16.46 -3.35
C ALA A 88 -0.13 -17.91 -3.76
N LYS A 89 -1.33 -18.23 -4.22
CA LYS A 89 -1.67 -19.54 -4.79
C LYS A 89 -2.49 -19.40 -6.07
N PRO A 90 -2.29 -20.28 -7.06
CA PRO A 90 -3.12 -20.29 -8.25
C PRO A 90 -4.57 -20.69 -7.92
N SER A 91 -5.52 -20.13 -8.66
CA SER A 91 -6.95 -20.43 -8.56
C SER A 91 -7.60 -20.30 -9.94
N GLY A 92 -7.55 -21.37 -10.75
CA GLY A 92 -7.92 -21.30 -12.16
C GLY A 92 -6.95 -20.38 -12.91
N ASN A 93 -7.49 -19.38 -13.62
CA ASN A 93 -6.69 -18.34 -14.28
C ASN A 93 -6.31 -17.17 -13.35
N ASN A 94 -6.76 -17.22 -12.08
CA ASN A 94 -6.59 -16.15 -11.12
C ASN A 94 -5.50 -16.50 -10.11
N LEU A 95 -5.06 -15.48 -9.38
CA LEU A 95 -4.13 -15.61 -8.27
C LEU A 95 -4.80 -15.20 -6.97
N ILE A 96 -4.68 -15.99 -5.91
CA ILE A 96 -5.15 -15.61 -4.58
C ILE A 96 -3.96 -15.20 -3.73
N LEU A 97 -3.89 -13.91 -3.40
CA LEU A 97 -2.99 -13.37 -2.39
C LEU A 97 -3.50 -13.69 -0.99
N ILE A 98 -2.59 -14.11 -0.11
CA ILE A 98 -2.90 -14.52 1.25
C ILE A 98 -1.93 -13.84 2.22
N PHE A 99 -2.47 -13.07 3.16
CA PHE A 99 -1.69 -12.32 4.15
C PHE A 99 -2.52 -12.02 5.41
N GLN A 100 -1.86 -11.60 6.49
CA GLN A 100 -2.54 -11.21 7.72
C GLN A 100 -3.04 -9.75 7.65
N LEU A 101 -4.34 -9.55 7.92
CA LEU A 101 -4.95 -8.22 8.00
C LEU A 101 -5.78 -8.11 9.29
N GLY A 102 -5.20 -7.44 10.29
CA GLY A 102 -5.77 -7.40 11.64
C GLY A 102 -5.82 -8.80 12.24
N LYS A 103 -7.00 -9.28 12.63
CA LYS A 103 -7.19 -10.66 13.13
C LYS A 103 -7.44 -11.71 12.03
N TYR A 104 -7.68 -11.27 10.81
CA TYR A 104 -8.08 -12.13 9.70
C TYR A 104 -6.88 -12.55 8.85
N ARG A 105 -6.91 -13.80 8.38
CA ARG A 105 -6.13 -14.21 7.22
C ARG A 105 -6.92 -13.82 5.97
N ALA A 106 -6.52 -12.73 5.37
CA ALA A 106 -7.16 -12.17 4.19
C ALA A 106 -6.80 -13.00 2.96
N ASN A 107 -7.79 -13.19 2.09
CA ASN A 107 -7.62 -13.72 0.74
C ASN A 107 -8.13 -12.66 -0.24
N VAL A 108 -7.26 -12.22 -1.13
CA VAL A 108 -7.59 -11.26 -2.19
C VAL A 108 -7.32 -11.93 -3.52
N GLU A 109 -8.32 -11.96 -4.39
CA GLU A 109 -8.21 -12.57 -5.72
C GLU A 109 -7.78 -11.49 -6.72
N LEU A 110 -6.77 -11.81 -7.53
CA LEU A 110 -6.33 -11.06 -8.68
C LEU A 110 -6.74 -11.83 -9.93
N GLU A 111 -7.62 -11.25 -10.72
CA GLU A 111 -8.15 -11.86 -11.94
C GLU A 111 -7.08 -11.95 -13.03
N ASP A 112 -7.10 -13.02 -13.83
CA ASP A 112 -6.19 -13.24 -14.97
C ASP A 112 -4.73 -12.94 -14.61
N SER A 113 -4.23 -13.61 -13.57
CA SER A 113 -2.92 -13.40 -12.97
C SER A 113 -2.28 -14.73 -12.61
N SER A 114 -0.99 -14.88 -12.87
CA SER A 114 -0.25 -16.12 -12.66
C SER A 114 0.73 -16.04 -11.47
N ILE A 115 1.15 -17.21 -10.98
CA ILE A 115 2.18 -17.30 -9.95
C ILE A 115 3.56 -16.86 -10.46
N ASP A 116 3.83 -17.05 -11.75
CA ASP A 116 5.10 -16.66 -12.37
C ASP A 116 5.24 -15.14 -12.45
N GLU A 117 4.17 -14.43 -12.82
CA GLU A 117 4.12 -12.96 -12.80
C GLU A 117 4.28 -12.42 -11.39
N PHE A 118 3.58 -13.01 -10.41
CA PHE A 118 3.74 -12.67 -9.00
C PHE A 118 5.19 -12.83 -8.53
N ASN A 119 5.82 -13.95 -8.87
CA ASN A 119 7.22 -14.20 -8.54
C ASN A 119 8.14 -13.21 -9.25
N ALA A 120 7.89 -12.86 -10.51
CA ALA A 120 8.68 -11.87 -11.23
C ALA A 120 8.64 -10.49 -10.53
N ILE A 121 7.47 -10.05 -10.08
CA ILE A 121 7.31 -8.77 -9.36
C ILE A 121 8.00 -8.80 -7.99
N LEU A 122 7.91 -9.92 -7.27
CA LEU A 122 8.64 -10.12 -6.00
C LEU A 122 10.15 -10.15 -6.20
N LEU A 123 10.64 -10.79 -7.26
CA LEU A 123 12.06 -10.82 -7.60
C LEU A 123 12.56 -9.41 -7.92
N THR A 124 11.82 -8.62 -8.71
CA THR A 124 12.12 -7.20 -8.92
C THR A 124 12.24 -6.46 -7.59
N LEU A 125 11.27 -6.60 -6.69
CA LEU A 125 11.33 -5.94 -5.38
C LEU A 125 12.56 -6.37 -4.57
N ARG A 126 12.79 -7.67 -4.46
CA ARG A 126 13.88 -8.24 -3.65
C ARG A 126 15.25 -7.82 -4.18
N ASP A 127 15.46 -7.93 -5.48
CA ASP A 127 16.75 -7.66 -6.10
C ASP A 127 17.08 -6.18 -6.03
N GLU A 128 16.10 -5.29 -6.23
CA GLU A 128 16.27 -3.86 -6.04
C GLU A 128 16.48 -3.49 -4.57
N LEU A 129 15.81 -4.15 -3.61
CA LEU A 129 16.08 -3.94 -2.18
C LEU A 129 17.51 -4.34 -1.77
N ALA A 130 18.18 -5.18 -2.56
CA ALA A 130 19.55 -5.60 -2.31
C ALA A 130 20.59 -4.59 -2.81
N THR A 131 20.27 -3.77 -3.81
CA THR A 131 21.23 -2.90 -4.50
C THR A 131 20.89 -1.42 -4.51
N ALA A 132 19.61 -1.08 -4.38
CA ALA A 132 19.08 0.27 -4.51
C ALA A 132 18.43 0.76 -3.21
N SER A 133 17.88 1.97 -3.24
CA SER A 133 17.09 2.47 -2.11
C SER A 133 15.75 1.73 -2.01
N ALA A 134 15.20 1.67 -0.79
CA ALA A 134 13.87 1.11 -0.56
C ALA A 134 12.79 1.73 -1.45
N SER A 135 12.93 3.02 -1.74
CA SER A 135 11.96 3.72 -2.57
C SER A 135 12.03 3.32 -4.04
N GLU A 136 13.23 3.24 -4.62
CA GLU A 136 13.42 2.78 -5.99
C GLU A 136 12.90 1.35 -6.17
N ALA A 137 13.17 0.47 -5.21
CA ALA A 137 12.66 -0.90 -5.24
C ALA A 137 11.11 -0.96 -5.26
N ILE A 138 10.44 -0.09 -4.50
CA ILE A 138 8.98 0.02 -4.52
C ILE A 138 8.49 0.56 -5.88
N VAL A 139 9.15 1.58 -6.43
CA VAL A 139 8.80 2.17 -7.74
C VAL A 139 8.90 1.11 -8.83
N PHE A 140 10.05 0.44 -8.96
CA PHE A 140 10.26 -0.58 -10.00
C PHE A 140 9.30 -1.75 -9.86
N SER A 141 9.08 -2.26 -8.65
CA SER A 141 8.16 -3.37 -8.43
C SER A 141 6.71 -2.99 -8.74
N PHE A 142 6.26 -1.79 -8.36
CA PHE A 142 4.91 -1.33 -8.68
C PHE A 142 4.73 -1.13 -10.19
N LEU A 143 5.68 -0.46 -10.86
CA LEU A 143 5.63 -0.28 -12.31
C LEU A 143 5.63 -1.62 -13.05
N LYS A 144 6.41 -2.60 -12.57
CA LYS A 144 6.37 -3.96 -13.10
C LYS A 144 5.01 -4.63 -12.92
N ALA A 145 4.36 -4.40 -11.77
CA ALA A 145 3.04 -4.96 -11.50
C ALA A 145 1.97 -4.41 -12.43
N VAL A 146 1.94 -3.10 -12.70
CA VAL A 146 0.97 -2.50 -13.63
C VAL A 146 1.31 -2.79 -15.11
N GLU A 147 2.57 -3.07 -15.44
CA GLU A 147 2.98 -3.55 -16.76
C GLU A 147 2.44 -4.97 -17.02
N LEU A 148 2.59 -5.88 -16.05
CA LEU A 148 2.15 -7.27 -16.17
C LEU A 148 0.64 -7.42 -16.00
N TRP A 149 0.03 -6.61 -15.14
CA TRP A 149 -1.40 -6.68 -14.83
C TRP A 149 -2.10 -5.33 -15.07
N PRO A 150 -2.12 -4.86 -16.33
CA PRO A 150 -2.68 -3.57 -16.66
C PRO A 150 -4.19 -3.50 -16.40
N HIS A 151 -4.91 -4.61 -16.42
CA HIS A 151 -6.36 -4.63 -16.17
C HIS A 151 -6.73 -4.56 -14.68
N LEU A 152 -5.80 -4.85 -13.77
CA LEU A 152 -6.08 -4.86 -12.34
C LEU A 152 -6.20 -3.45 -11.76
N ASN A 153 -6.90 -3.36 -10.63
CA ASN A 153 -7.03 -2.13 -9.87
C ASN A 153 -5.66 -1.70 -9.30
N PRO A 154 -5.07 -0.56 -9.72
CA PRO A 154 -3.76 -0.14 -9.24
C PRO A 154 -3.71 0.05 -7.72
N SER A 155 -4.81 0.50 -7.13
CA SER A 155 -4.94 0.62 -5.67
C SER A 155 -4.84 -0.73 -4.94
N ASP A 156 -5.35 -1.81 -5.53
CA ASP A 156 -5.25 -3.16 -4.95
C ASP A 156 -3.83 -3.69 -5.07
N LEU A 157 -3.15 -3.43 -6.20
CA LEU A 157 -1.72 -3.74 -6.35
C LEU A 157 -0.89 -3.00 -5.31
N TRP A 158 -1.13 -1.71 -5.11
CA TRP A 158 -0.44 -0.93 -4.08
C TRP A 158 -0.71 -1.46 -2.66
N TYR A 159 -1.99 -1.66 -2.33
CA TYR A 159 -2.43 -1.90 -0.94
C TYR A 159 -2.36 -3.36 -0.51
N PHE A 160 -2.75 -4.30 -1.37
CA PHE A 160 -2.77 -5.73 -1.05
C PHE A 160 -1.54 -6.48 -1.52
N PHE A 161 -0.83 -5.99 -2.53
CA PHE A 161 0.39 -6.64 -3.00
C PHE A 161 1.66 -5.91 -2.55
N ILE A 162 2.03 -4.80 -3.19
CA ILE A 162 3.33 -4.14 -3.01
C ILE A 162 3.60 -3.79 -1.55
N SER A 163 2.61 -3.21 -0.84
CA SER A 163 2.80 -2.88 0.58
C SER A 163 3.03 -4.11 1.46
N ARG A 164 2.47 -5.28 1.09
CA ARG A 164 2.62 -6.53 1.84
C ARG A 164 3.92 -7.22 1.49
N ALA A 165 4.27 -7.25 0.21
CA ALA A 165 5.55 -7.72 -0.27
C ALA A 165 6.70 -6.96 0.39
N TYR A 166 6.62 -5.64 0.48
CA TYR A 166 7.64 -4.83 1.16
C TYR A 166 7.75 -5.13 2.66
N GLN A 167 6.66 -5.53 3.32
CA GLN A 167 6.67 -5.85 4.76
C GLN A 167 7.15 -7.28 5.06
N ASP A 168 7.45 -8.07 4.04
CA ASP A 168 8.00 -9.42 4.18
C ASP A 168 9.51 -9.37 4.42
N ASP A 169 9.95 -9.85 5.59
CA ASP A 169 11.36 -9.92 5.99
C ASP A 169 12.23 -10.57 4.90
N PHE A 170 11.72 -11.59 4.22
CA PHE A 170 12.50 -12.38 3.25
C PHE A 170 12.67 -11.71 1.89
N ASN A 171 12.04 -10.56 1.66
CA ASN A 171 12.33 -9.72 0.51
C ASN A 171 13.49 -8.75 0.77
N HIS A 172 13.91 -8.60 2.02
CA HIS A 172 15.03 -7.73 2.41
C HIS A 172 16.33 -8.52 2.58
N PRO A 173 17.49 -7.88 2.38
CA PRO A 173 18.77 -8.49 2.74
C PRO A 173 18.81 -8.86 4.23
N ALA A 174 19.41 -9.99 4.56
CA ALA A 174 19.55 -10.46 5.94
C ALA A 174 20.29 -9.45 6.86
N SER A 175 21.13 -8.58 6.30
CA SER A 175 21.78 -7.47 7.01
C SER A 175 20.79 -6.44 7.58
N SER A 176 19.55 -6.47 7.13
CA SER A 176 18.46 -5.61 7.60
C SER A 176 17.44 -6.34 8.50
N ALA A 177 17.72 -7.58 8.91
CA ALA A 177 16.82 -8.37 9.75
C ALA A 177 16.43 -7.65 11.05
N GLY A 178 15.18 -7.83 11.48
CA GLY A 178 14.66 -7.26 12.74
C GLY A 178 14.21 -5.80 12.66
N LYS A 179 14.21 -5.19 11.47
CA LYS A 179 13.61 -3.85 11.27
C LYS A 179 12.09 -3.92 11.32
N ASP A 180 11.47 -2.83 11.79
CA ASP A 180 10.03 -2.65 11.69
C ASP A 180 9.66 -2.17 10.28
N TRP A 181 9.34 -3.12 9.39
CA TRP A 181 8.97 -2.82 8.02
C TRP A 181 7.66 -2.06 7.89
N SER A 182 6.76 -2.17 8.86
CA SER A 182 5.51 -1.40 8.88
C SER A 182 5.78 0.09 9.04
N GLN A 183 6.72 0.46 9.92
CA GLN A 183 7.15 1.86 10.07
C GLN A 183 8.00 2.32 8.90
N SER A 184 8.85 1.44 8.36
CA SER A 184 9.64 1.73 7.16
C SER A 184 8.74 2.05 5.96
N TRP A 185 7.70 1.24 5.73
CA TRP A 185 6.71 1.44 4.67
C TRP A 185 6.02 2.81 4.76
N LYS A 186 5.67 3.27 5.97
CA LYS A 186 5.03 4.59 6.17
C LYS A 186 5.88 5.76 5.67
N ARG A 187 7.21 5.59 5.59
CA ARG A 187 8.13 6.60 5.06
C ARG A 187 8.40 6.37 3.58
N ALA A 188 8.90 5.17 3.24
CA ALA A 188 9.29 4.85 1.87
C ALA A 188 8.11 4.89 0.90
N GLY A 189 6.93 4.37 1.31
CA GLY A 189 5.76 4.29 0.45
C GLY A 189 5.18 5.65 0.04
N GLY A 190 5.30 6.69 0.86
CA GLY A 190 4.85 8.04 0.49
C GLY A 190 5.65 8.59 -0.68
N TRP A 191 6.96 8.70 -0.49
CA TRP A 191 7.90 9.17 -1.50
C TRP A 191 7.89 8.31 -2.76
N SER A 192 7.78 6.99 -2.61
CA SER A 192 7.74 6.07 -3.76
C SER A 192 6.49 6.27 -4.61
N LEU A 193 5.35 6.58 -3.97
CA LEU A 193 4.10 6.85 -4.70
C LEU A 193 4.22 8.11 -5.54
N GLU A 194 4.85 9.16 -5.02
CA GLU A 194 5.17 10.37 -5.79
C GLU A 194 6.03 10.03 -7.01
N ALA A 195 7.14 9.32 -6.79
CA ALA A 195 8.07 8.92 -7.85
C ALA A 195 7.42 8.03 -8.92
N ILE A 196 6.52 7.11 -8.55
CA ILE A 196 5.75 6.29 -9.50
C ILE A 196 4.99 7.16 -10.50
N PHE A 197 4.35 8.24 -10.05
CA PHE A 197 3.61 9.13 -10.94
C PHE A 197 4.55 9.94 -11.84
N LEU A 198 5.72 10.34 -11.36
CA LEU A 198 6.74 10.98 -12.20
C LEU A 198 7.18 10.03 -13.32
N GLU A 199 7.58 8.81 -12.98
CA GLU A 199 8.05 7.81 -13.95
C GLU A 199 6.97 7.43 -14.96
N HIS A 200 5.71 7.31 -14.53
CA HIS A 200 4.60 6.97 -15.42
C HIS A 200 4.24 8.11 -16.38
N TYR A 201 4.14 9.36 -15.88
CA TYR A 201 3.60 10.46 -16.67
C TYR A 201 4.65 11.30 -17.41
N ASN A 202 5.89 11.43 -16.90
CA ASN A 202 6.89 12.31 -17.52
C ASN A 202 7.22 11.95 -18.98
N PRO A 203 7.32 10.68 -19.40
CA PRO A 203 7.55 10.35 -20.81
C PRO A 203 6.50 10.93 -21.76
N PHE A 204 5.25 11.04 -21.30
CA PHE A 204 4.15 11.64 -22.06
C PHE A 204 4.12 13.16 -21.90
N LEU A 205 4.16 13.68 -20.66
CA LEU A 205 4.05 15.11 -20.38
C LEU A 205 5.18 15.93 -21.01
N LYS A 206 6.40 15.38 -21.12
CA LYS A 206 7.54 16.06 -21.76
C LYS A 206 7.29 16.36 -23.23
N GLN A 207 6.46 15.57 -23.91
CA GLN A 207 6.05 15.82 -25.30
C GLN A 207 5.17 17.08 -25.43
N HIS A 208 4.65 17.57 -24.30
CA HIS A 208 3.85 18.78 -24.18
C HIS A 208 4.58 19.91 -23.43
N GLY A 209 5.91 19.80 -23.26
CA GLY A 209 6.70 20.79 -22.53
C GLY A 209 6.37 20.84 -21.04
N ILE A 210 5.86 19.74 -20.46
CA ILE A 210 5.48 19.67 -19.05
C ILE A 210 6.33 18.61 -18.35
N GLU A 211 6.71 18.87 -17.10
CA GLU A 211 7.46 17.93 -16.28
C GLU A 211 6.94 17.95 -14.84
N LEU A 212 6.73 16.75 -14.29
CA LEU A 212 6.55 16.52 -12.86
C LEU A 212 7.92 16.38 -12.21
N GLN A 213 8.14 17.10 -11.12
CA GLN A 213 9.42 17.12 -10.41
C GLN A 213 9.24 16.94 -8.91
N MET A 214 10.19 16.22 -8.31
CA MET A 214 10.44 16.16 -6.86
C MET A 214 11.78 16.85 -6.59
N PRO A 215 11.83 18.20 -6.69
CA PRO A 215 13.09 18.93 -6.59
C PRO A 215 13.66 18.87 -5.16
N ASP A 216 14.96 19.15 -5.05
CA ASP A 216 15.57 19.38 -3.74
C ASP A 216 14.93 20.59 -3.03
N PRO A 217 15.14 20.76 -1.70
CA PRO A 217 14.50 21.84 -0.96
C PRO A 217 14.84 23.26 -1.43
N ALA A 218 15.98 23.49 -2.08
CA ALA A 218 16.36 24.81 -2.57
C ALA A 218 15.57 25.16 -3.83
N LEU A 219 15.61 24.28 -4.84
CA LEU A 219 14.87 24.47 -6.08
C LEU A 219 13.35 24.44 -5.85
N LYS A 220 12.87 23.62 -4.92
CA LYS A 220 11.46 23.63 -4.49
C LYS A 220 11.01 25.00 -3.99
N ARG A 221 11.85 25.69 -3.19
CA ARG A 221 11.55 27.04 -2.69
C ARG A 221 11.52 28.05 -3.81
N GLU A 222 12.44 27.98 -4.76
CA GLU A 222 12.45 28.85 -5.94
C GLU A 222 11.15 28.69 -6.75
N TYR A 223 10.71 27.46 -7.02
CA TYR A 223 9.45 27.21 -7.72
C TYR A 223 8.22 27.69 -6.95
N LEU A 224 8.20 27.55 -5.63
CA LEU A 224 7.10 28.06 -4.81
C LEU A 224 7.12 29.59 -4.74
N ASP A 225 8.29 30.23 -4.83
CA ASP A 225 8.42 31.69 -4.93
C ASP A 225 7.86 32.22 -6.25
N GLN A 226 8.13 31.54 -7.36
CA GLN A 226 7.55 31.87 -8.67
C GLN A 226 6.01 31.86 -8.66
N MET A 227 5.40 31.14 -7.72
CA MET A 227 3.96 31.08 -7.54
C MET A 227 3.41 32.03 -6.46
N ASP A 228 4.26 32.89 -5.88
CA ASP A 228 3.96 33.80 -4.76
C ASP A 228 3.48 33.09 -3.48
N ILE A 229 3.99 31.87 -3.20
CA ILE A 229 3.56 31.02 -2.06
C ILE A 229 4.56 31.09 -0.88
N LEU A 230 5.74 31.70 -1.07
CA LEU A 230 6.75 31.78 0.00
C LEU A 230 6.27 32.62 1.19
N GLY A 231 6.27 32.01 2.39
CA GLY A 231 5.91 32.64 3.67
C GLY A 231 4.89 31.87 4.50
N HIS A 232 4.22 30.89 3.90
CA HIS A 232 3.17 30.11 4.57
C HIS A 232 3.74 28.75 5.05
N ALA A 233 3.23 28.24 6.17
CA ALA A 233 3.68 26.96 6.77
C ALA A 233 3.50 25.71 5.86
N GLY A 234 3.03 25.89 4.63
CA GLY A 234 2.71 24.85 3.64
C GLY A 234 3.83 24.49 2.65
N VAL A 235 4.99 25.15 2.65
CA VAL A 235 6.11 24.85 1.73
C VAL A 235 6.54 23.36 1.78
N GLU A 236 6.57 22.78 2.97
CA GLU A 236 6.92 21.38 3.19
C GLU A 236 5.82 20.40 2.74
N LYS A 237 4.61 20.89 2.42
CA LYS A 237 3.44 20.08 2.05
C LYS A 237 3.28 19.89 0.54
N ALA A 238 4.05 20.60 -0.28
CA ALA A 238 4.04 20.36 -1.71
C ALA A 238 4.72 19.02 -2.02
N ASP A 239 3.97 18.02 -2.50
CA ASP A 239 4.53 16.70 -2.78
C ASP A 239 5.30 16.73 -4.11
N VAL A 240 4.62 17.06 -5.21
CA VAL A 240 5.21 17.12 -6.57
C VAL A 240 4.98 18.49 -7.20
N ILE A 241 6.04 19.11 -7.74
CA ILE A 241 5.95 20.38 -8.48
C ILE A 241 5.66 20.10 -9.95
N VAL A 242 4.77 20.89 -10.56
CA VAL A 242 4.48 20.84 -11.99
C VAL A 242 5.15 22.03 -12.67
N VAL A 243 6.03 21.72 -13.62
CA VAL A 243 6.83 22.70 -14.36
C VAL A 243 6.42 22.66 -15.83
N GLY A 244 6.30 23.84 -16.44
CA GLY A 244 6.07 24.01 -17.87
C GLY A 244 7.25 24.73 -18.52
N GLU A 245 7.55 24.39 -19.77
CA GLU A 245 8.55 25.04 -20.59
C GLU A 245 7.89 26.09 -21.49
N THR A 246 8.34 27.34 -21.39
CA THR A 246 7.86 28.45 -22.22
C THR A 246 8.46 28.38 -23.63
N ASP A 247 7.96 29.20 -24.55
CA ASP A 247 8.51 29.30 -25.91
C ASP A 247 9.98 29.76 -25.95
N THR A 248 10.46 30.39 -24.87
CA THR A 248 11.87 30.80 -24.70
C THR A 248 12.75 29.70 -24.09
N GLY A 249 12.18 28.54 -23.77
CA GLY A 249 12.87 27.44 -23.08
C GLY A 249 13.00 27.63 -21.57
N GLU A 250 12.33 28.62 -20.99
CA GLU A 250 12.34 28.86 -19.55
C GLU A 250 11.41 27.87 -18.83
N LYS A 251 11.88 27.29 -17.72
CA LYS A 251 11.10 26.40 -16.87
C LYS A 251 10.38 27.19 -15.78
N VAL A 252 9.05 27.18 -15.81
CA VAL A 252 8.19 27.91 -14.88
C VAL A 252 7.30 26.95 -14.13
N ALA A 253 7.27 27.05 -12.80
CA ALA A 253 6.33 26.30 -11.99
C ALA A 253 4.91 26.86 -12.15
N TYR A 254 3.93 25.98 -12.39
CA TYR A 254 2.53 26.39 -12.55
C TYR A 254 1.55 25.58 -11.70
N GLY A 255 2.06 24.71 -10.83
CA GLY A 255 1.22 24.02 -9.87
C GLY A 255 1.94 23.03 -8.97
N VAL A 256 1.15 22.43 -8.09
CA VAL A 256 1.57 21.38 -7.16
C VAL A 256 0.56 20.25 -7.22
N VAL A 257 1.04 19.03 -7.44
CA VAL A 257 0.24 17.80 -7.33
C VAL A 257 0.38 17.29 -5.91
N HIS A 258 -0.74 17.16 -5.21
CA HIS A 258 -0.80 16.53 -3.90
C HIS A 258 -0.94 15.02 -4.13
N VAL A 259 -0.08 14.19 -3.53
CA VAL A 259 -0.04 12.75 -3.80
C VAL A 259 -0.28 11.99 -2.50
N LYS A 260 -1.37 11.22 -2.41
CA LYS A 260 -1.72 10.49 -1.19
C LYS A 260 -2.14 9.06 -1.47
N ALA A 261 -1.53 8.08 -0.81
CA ALA A 261 -1.98 6.69 -0.89
C ALA A 261 -3.42 6.51 -0.36
N SER A 262 -3.77 7.24 0.70
CA SER A 262 -5.11 7.22 1.32
C SER A 262 -5.45 8.61 1.86
N PHE A 263 -6.73 8.95 1.94
CA PHE A 263 -7.17 10.27 2.41
C PHE A 263 -6.90 10.49 3.90
N ALA A 264 -7.14 9.48 4.75
CA ALA A 264 -7.04 9.54 6.21
C ALA A 264 -7.57 10.89 6.78
N GLU A 265 -7.12 11.31 7.97
CA GLU A 265 -7.37 12.68 8.46
C GLU A 265 -6.40 13.69 7.84
N ARG A 266 -5.26 13.22 7.31
CA ARG A 266 -4.13 14.05 6.85
C ARG A 266 -4.44 14.94 5.64
N ARG A 267 -5.50 14.67 4.87
CA ARG A 267 -5.90 15.55 3.75
C ARG A 267 -6.12 17.00 4.18
N THR A 268 -6.53 17.26 5.43
CA THR A 268 -6.74 18.62 5.95
C THR A 268 -5.46 19.43 6.00
N ASP A 269 -4.29 18.78 6.04
CA ASP A 269 -3.00 19.44 6.06
C ASP A 269 -2.65 20.09 4.72
N ASP A 270 -3.13 19.53 3.62
CA ASP A 270 -2.81 20.01 2.26
C ASP A 270 -3.82 21.04 1.74
N VAL A 271 -5.03 21.09 2.32
CA VAL A 271 -6.11 22.00 1.91
C VAL A 271 -5.69 23.49 1.95
N PRO A 272 -4.97 24.00 2.98
CA PRO A 272 -4.54 25.39 2.99
C PRO A 272 -3.68 25.77 1.79
N LEU A 273 -2.63 24.99 1.50
CA LEU A 273 -1.77 25.20 0.34
C LEU A 273 -2.56 25.10 -0.96
N SER A 274 -3.43 24.10 -1.07
CA SER A 274 -4.24 23.91 -2.25
C SER A 274 -5.17 25.10 -2.53
N ARG A 275 -5.82 25.65 -1.50
CA ARG A 275 -6.69 26.83 -1.66
C ARG A 275 -5.91 28.07 -2.11
N GLU A 276 -4.70 28.26 -1.61
CA GLU A 276 -3.81 29.35 -2.01
C GLU A 276 -3.42 29.23 -3.49
N LEU A 277 -2.98 28.03 -3.93
CA LEU A 277 -2.71 27.72 -5.34
C LEU A 277 -3.92 28.01 -6.24
N ILE A 278 -5.11 27.58 -5.83
CA ILE A 278 -6.35 27.78 -6.58
C ILE A 278 -6.69 29.27 -6.71
N GLN A 279 -6.49 30.06 -5.64
CA GLN A 279 -6.70 31.51 -5.66
C GLN A 279 -5.71 32.22 -6.59
N GLY A 280 -4.46 31.75 -6.64
CA GLY A 280 -3.43 32.21 -7.58
C GLY A 280 -3.60 31.70 -9.02
N ASN A 281 -4.67 30.95 -9.31
CA ASN A 281 -4.92 30.29 -10.59
C ASN A 281 -3.81 29.30 -11.02
N TYR A 282 -3.12 28.70 -10.06
CA TYR A 282 -2.19 27.59 -10.29
C TYR A 282 -2.94 26.26 -10.32
N ALA A 283 -2.29 25.20 -10.80
CA ALA A 283 -2.84 23.86 -10.72
C ALA A 283 -2.66 23.27 -9.31
N SER A 284 -3.76 22.81 -8.70
CA SER A 284 -3.71 22.10 -7.41
C SER A 284 -4.54 20.82 -7.39
N PRO A 285 -4.20 19.81 -8.23
CA PRO A 285 -4.89 18.52 -8.21
C PRO A 285 -4.43 17.63 -7.07
N LEU A 286 -5.32 16.76 -6.59
CA LEU A 286 -4.96 15.63 -5.73
C LEU A 286 -4.94 14.34 -6.54
N VAL A 287 -3.83 13.64 -6.50
CA VAL A 287 -3.66 12.29 -7.03
C VAL A 287 -3.67 11.30 -5.87
N THR A 288 -4.42 10.21 -5.99
CA THR A 288 -4.58 9.27 -4.88
C THR A 288 -4.79 7.83 -5.30
N MET A 289 -4.27 6.90 -4.51
CA MET A 289 -4.66 5.49 -4.60
C MET A 289 -5.98 5.20 -3.86
N ASP A 290 -6.57 6.16 -3.13
CA ASP A 290 -7.81 5.99 -2.34
C ASP A 290 -7.86 4.64 -1.59
N CYS A 291 -6.76 4.27 -0.92
CA CYS A 291 -6.64 2.96 -0.29
C CYS A 291 -7.39 2.89 1.04
N LYS A 292 -8.44 2.07 1.09
CA LYS A 292 -9.08 1.71 2.36
C LYS A 292 -9.85 0.40 2.23
N ALA A 293 -9.41 -0.60 2.99
CA ALA A 293 -10.15 -1.83 3.22
C ALA A 293 -10.46 -2.01 4.71
N THR A 294 -11.65 -2.51 5.01
CA THR A 294 -11.95 -3.00 6.36
C THR A 294 -11.32 -4.39 6.53
N PRO A 295 -10.60 -4.67 7.63
CA PRO A 295 -10.07 -6.01 7.88
C PRO A 295 -11.18 -7.07 7.85
N ALA A 296 -11.01 -8.07 6.97
CA ALA A 296 -11.92 -9.21 6.78
C ALA A 296 -11.16 -10.38 6.13
N ALA A 297 -11.77 -11.57 6.11
CA ALA A 297 -11.20 -12.75 5.43
C ALA A 297 -11.15 -12.59 3.89
N ARG A 298 -12.01 -11.74 3.34
CA ARG A 298 -12.02 -11.30 1.94
C ARG A 298 -12.16 -9.77 1.94
N PRO A 299 -11.08 -9.03 2.23
CA PRO A 299 -11.16 -7.58 2.32
C PRO A 299 -11.45 -6.98 0.95
N PHE A 300 -12.21 -5.88 0.95
CA PHE A 300 -12.52 -5.13 -0.27
C PHE A 300 -12.04 -3.69 -0.12
N ASN A 301 -11.24 -3.23 -1.07
CA ASN A 301 -10.65 -1.90 -1.08
C ASN A 301 -11.61 -0.87 -1.68
N LYS A 302 -12.59 -0.48 -0.88
CA LYS A 302 -13.65 0.47 -1.27
C LYS A 302 -13.21 1.94 -1.30
N GLY A 303 -12.02 2.25 -0.78
CA GLY A 303 -11.57 3.62 -0.56
C GLY A 303 -12.39 4.42 0.45
N GLU A 304 -12.23 5.74 0.42
CA GLU A 304 -12.76 6.68 1.41
C GLU A 304 -13.67 7.76 0.81
N LEU A 305 -13.70 7.88 -0.53
CA LEU A 305 -14.52 8.88 -1.23
C LEU A 305 -16.02 8.52 -1.29
N GLY A 306 -16.38 7.27 -1.02
CA GLY A 306 -17.77 6.86 -0.86
C GLY A 306 -18.68 7.17 -2.04
N GLU A 307 -19.96 7.35 -1.73
CA GLU A 307 -21.07 7.54 -2.68
C GLU A 307 -21.11 8.94 -3.30
N THR A 308 -21.66 9.05 -4.51
CA THR A 308 -21.87 10.33 -5.22
C THR A 308 -23.03 11.13 -4.64
N GLN A 309 -23.05 12.46 -4.82
CA GLN A 309 -24.09 13.34 -4.28
C GLN A 309 -25.50 13.08 -4.80
N ASP A 310 -25.63 12.53 -6.01
CA ASP A 310 -26.90 12.18 -6.65
C ASP A 310 -27.40 10.77 -6.30
N SER A 311 -26.63 9.98 -5.56
CA SER A 311 -26.96 8.59 -5.23
C SER A 311 -28.14 8.41 -4.25
N GLY A 312 -28.61 9.50 -3.63
CA GLY A 312 -29.60 9.46 -2.53
C GLY A 312 -29.06 8.84 -1.23
N LYS A 313 -27.77 8.49 -1.17
CA LYS A 313 -27.10 7.94 0.01
C LYS A 313 -26.27 9.01 0.71
N LYS A 314 -25.85 8.71 1.95
CA LYS A 314 -24.94 9.58 2.71
C LYS A 314 -23.58 9.66 2.01
N VAL A 315 -23.21 10.87 1.62
CA VAL A 315 -21.92 11.21 1.02
C VAL A 315 -20.85 11.34 2.11
N SER A 316 -19.62 10.93 1.82
CA SER A 316 -18.51 11.09 2.78
C SER A 316 -18.08 12.55 2.86
N SER A 317 -17.60 12.99 4.04
CA SER A 317 -17.04 14.34 4.19
C SER A 317 -15.90 14.59 3.21
N LYS A 318 -15.03 13.58 3.00
CA LYS A 318 -13.93 13.62 2.02
C LYS A 318 -14.38 13.97 0.61
N ARG A 319 -15.51 13.43 0.14
CA ARG A 319 -16.07 13.82 -1.16
C ARG A 319 -16.65 15.22 -1.14
N LEU A 320 -17.32 15.64 -0.07
CA LEU A 320 -17.88 16.99 0.03
C LEU A 320 -16.77 18.05 0.02
N ASP A 321 -15.63 17.81 0.68
CA ASP A 321 -14.46 18.68 0.65
C ASP A 321 -14.02 18.97 -0.80
N ILE A 322 -14.14 17.97 -1.69
CA ILE A 322 -13.80 18.10 -3.11
C ILE A 322 -14.95 18.73 -3.90
N GLU A 323 -16.08 18.03 -3.98
CA GLU A 323 -17.14 18.37 -4.92
C GLU A 323 -17.93 19.62 -4.54
N ARG A 324 -17.93 20.01 -3.26
CA ARG A 324 -18.61 21.21 -2.77
C ARG A 324 -17.63 22.31 -2.39
N GLU A 325 -16.63 21.99 -1.59
CA GLU A 325 -15.74 23.00 -1.01
C GLU A 325 -14.52 23.34 -1.87
N ARG A 326 -14.32 22.60 -2.99
CA ARG A 326 -13.16 22.78 -3.89
C ARG A 326 -11.84 22.81 -3.11
N ALA A 327 -11.68 21.89 -2.16
CA ALA A 327 -10.44 21.75 -1.40
C ALA A 327 -9.24 21.49 -2.31
N PHE A 328 -9.47 20.89 -3.47
CA PHE A 328 -8.52 20.70 -4.57
C PHE A 328 -9.21 21.06 -5.89
N ASP A 329 -8.43 21.39 -6.93
CA ASP A 329 -8.96 21.73 -8.26
C ASP A 329 -9.67 20.56 -8.94
N ALA A 330 -9.10 19.38 -8.76
CA ALA A 330 -9.58 18.11 -9.28
C ALA A 330 -8.96 16.98 -8.45
N VAL A 331 -9.59 15.82 -8.46
CA VAL A 331 -9.05 14.61 -7.83
C VAL A 331 -8.97 13.49 -8.84
N PHE A 332 -7.85 12.78 -8.87
CA PHE A 332 -7.57 11.65 -9.76
C PHE A 332 -7.30 10.42 -8.90
N SER A 333 -8.28 9.54 -8.82
CA SER A 333 -8.16 8.28 -8.08
C SER A 333 -7.69 7.16 -8.99
N TYR A 334 -6.72 6.37 -8.54
CA TYR A 334 -6.26 5.13 -9.17
C TYR A 334 -6.83 3.89 -8.45
N ASN A 335 -7.93 4.08 -7.72
CA ASN A 335 -8.78 3.01 -7.25
C ASN A 335 -9.99 2.86 -8.17
N THR A 336 -10.07 1.77 -8.91
CA THR A 336 -11.20 1.49 -9.82
C THR A 336 -12.52 1.31 -9.09
N ASN A 337 -12.50 1.08 -7.77
CA ASN A 337 -13.68 1.04 -6.91
C ASN A 337 -14.17 2.43 -6.47
N THR A 338 -13.39 3.50 -6.69
CA THR A 338 -13.85 4.88 -6.43
C THR A 338 -14.97 5.23 -7.41
N ARG A 339 -16.05 5.86 -6.93
CA ARG A 339 -17.11 6.37 -7.80
C ARG A 339 -16.69 7.73 -8.41
N PRO A 340 -16.56 7.89 -9.73
CA PRO A 340 -16.25 9.20 -10.30
C PRO A 340 -17.40 10.18 -10.09
N THR A 341 -17.12 11.47 -10.12
CA THR A 341 -18.18 12.48 -10.14
C THR A 341 -18.98 12.35 -11.44
N PRO A 342 -20.32 12.21 -11.40
CA PRO A 342 -21.14 12.04 -12.59
C PRO A 342 -20.97 13.18 -13.61
N ARG A 343 -21.07 12.84 -14.91
CA ARG A 343 -21.05 13.84 -15.98
C ARG A 343 -22.27 14.75 -15.86
N GLY A 344 -22.06 16.06 -15.98
CA GLY A 344 -23.13 17.05 -15.87
C GLY A 344 -23.52 17.42 -14.42
N ALA A 345 -22.98 16.74 -13.41
CA ALA A 345 -23.15 17.16 -12.02
C ALA A 345 -22.62 18.59 -11.82
N ASN A 346 -23.40 19.40 -11.11
CA ASN A 346 -23.03 20.76 -10.70
C ASN A 346 -22.18 20.69 -9.44
N VAL A 347 -20.85 20.68 -9.63
CA VAL A 347 -19.85 20.53 -8.56
C VAL A 347 -18.74 21.57 -8.74
N SER A 348 -18.09 21.94 -7.65
CA SER A 348 -16.98 22.90 -7.64
C SER A 348 -15.67 22.29 -8.13
N ALA A 349 -15.46 20.99 -7.91
CA ALA A 349 -14.36 20.18 -8.45
C ALA A 349 -14.84 18.76 -8.72
N ARG A 350 -14.12 18.03 -9.60
CA ARG A 350 -14.50 16.68 -10.02
C ARG A 350 -13.51 15.63 -9.51
N ILE A 351 -14.03 14.45 -9.22
CA ILE A 351 -13.28 13.21 -8.99
C ILE A 351 -13.30 12.39 -10.27
N TYR A 352 -12.12 12.08 -10.78
CA TYR A 352 -11.88 11.19 -11.91
C TYR A 352 -11.31 9.87 -11.41
N VAL A 353 -11.56 8.80 -12.16
CA VAL A 353 -10.93 7.50 -11.97
C VAL A 353 -9.99 7.27 -13.14
N CYS A 354 -8.74 6.94 -12.83
CA CYS A 354 -7.64 6.76 -13.77
C CYS A 354 -7.07 5.35 -13.62
N GLY A 355 -6.26 4.94 -14.59
CA GLY A 355 -5.51 3.68 -14.59
C GLY A 355 -4.03 3.94 -14.89
N PHE A 356 -3.23 2.88 -14.95
CA PHE A 356 -1.80 2.96 -15.30
C PHE A 356 -1.50 2.42 -16.71
N GLN A 357 -2.53 2.14 -17.52
CA GLN A 357 -2.34 1.53 -18.84
C GLN A 357 -1.90 2.54 -19.89
N ASP A 358 -2.32 3.80 -19.75
CA ASP A 358 -2.06 4.88 -20.69
C ASP A 358 -1.85 6.21 -19.94
N PRO A 359 -0.69 6.88 -20.10
CA PRO A 359 -0.47 8.17 -19.48
C PRO A 359 -1.27 9.32 -20.13
N ASP A 360 -1.94 9.14 -21.30
CA ASP A 360 -2.90 10.10 -21.85
C ASP A 360 -4.31 9.90 -21.27
N ASP A 361 -4.50 10.35 -20.03
CA ASP A 361 -5.70 10.11 -19.26
C ASP A 361 -6.29 11.44 -18.71
N PRO A 362 -7.34 11.41 -17.87
CA PRO A 362 -7.88 12.63 -17.29
C PRO A 362 -6.86 13.49 -16.53
N PHE A 363 -5.85 12.90 -15.90
CA PHE A 363 -4.86 13.62 -15.10
C PHE A 363 -3.88 14.41 -15.97
N SER A 364 -3.24 13.76 -16.94
CA SER A 364 -2.29 14.46 -17.82
C SER A 364 -2.98 15.51 -18.69
N ARG A 365 -4.18 15.21 -19.21
CA ARG A 365 -5.00 16.20 -19.95
C ARG A 365 -5.40 17.39 -19.10
N TYR A 366 -5.63 17.20 -17.80
CA TYR A 366 -5.88 18.28 -16.86
C TYR A 366 -4.66 19.19 -16.73
N LEU A 367 -3.45 18.62 -16.58
CA LEU A 367 -2.21 19.39 -16.49
C LEU A 367 -1.92 20.15 -17.79
N ILE A 368 -2.05 19.48 -18.94
CA ILE A 368 -1.88 20.09 -20.27
C ILE A 368 -2.83 21.27 -20.46
N ARG A 369 -4.10 21.14 -20.06
CA ARG A 369 -5.06 22.24 -20.12
C ARG A 369 -4.63 23.41 -19.22
N LYS A 370 -4.29 23.13 -17.96
CA LYS A 370 -3.83 24.17 -17.02
C LYS A 370 -2.60 24.90 -17.52
N TRP A 371 -1.67 24.18 -18.16
CA TRP A 371 -0.50 24.79 -18.78
C TRP A 371 -0.88 25.72 -19.93
N ARG A 372 -1.73 25.27 -20.86
CA ARG A 372 -2.21 26.10 -21.98
C ARG A 372 -2.94 27.35 -21.50
N ASP A 373 -3.80 27.23 -20.49
CA ASP A 373 -4.51 28.36 -19.90
C ASP A 373 -3.53 29.39 -19.32
N ARG A 374 -2.40 28.94 -18.77
CA ARG A 374 -1.34 29.79 -18.23
C ARG A 374 -0.46 30.41 -19.31
N GLN A 375 -0.15 29.68 -20.38
CA GLN A 375 0.56 30.22 -21.53
C GLN A 375 -0.20 31.38 -22.19
N GLY A 376 -1.54 31.35 -22.20
CA GLY A 376 -2.35 32.48 -22.66
C GLY A 376 -2.40 33.69 -21.71
N ALA A 377 -1.77 33.60 -20.53
CA ALA A 377 -1.64 34.68 -19.55
C ALA A 377 -0.24 35.32 -19.54
N TYR A 378 0.73 34.74 -20.26
CA TYR A 378 2.02 35.34 -20.62
C TYR A 378 1.92 35.95 -22.02
#